data_AF-A0A376FE59-F1
#
_entry.id   AF-A0A376FE59-F1
#
_cell.length_a   1.000
_cell.length_b   1.000
_cell.length_c   1.000
_cell.angle_alpha   90.00
_cell.angle_beta   90.00
_cell.angle_gamma   90.00
#
_symmetry.space_group_name_H-M   'P 1'
#
loop_
_entity.id
_entity.type
_entity.pdbx_description
1 polymer ?
#
loop_
_entity_poly.entity_id
_entity_poly.type
_entity_poly.pdbx_seq_one_letter_code
_entity_poly.pdbx_strand_id
1 'polypeptide(L)'
;MSIRIIPQDELGSSEKRTADYIPPLLFPRLKNLYNRRAERLRELAENNPLGDFLRFAALVAHAQEVVLYDHPLQMDLTAAHQRSQRAGQAAAGHSRPAARQALAKAAAFADCRAEAGDERHRAGGH
;
A
#
# COMPACT_ATOMS: atom_id res chain seq x y z
N MET A 1 35.10 -2.37 -21.07
CA MET A 1 34.26 -1.46 -20.26
C MET A 1 35.20 -0.56 -19.47
N SER A 2 35.44 0.69 -19.92
CA SER A 2 36.32 1.64 -19.21
C SER A 2 35.50 2.59 -18.36
N ILE A 3 35.65 2.52 -17.04
CA ILE A 3 35.04 3.48 -16.12
C ILE A 3 35.97 4.69 -16.05
N ARG A 4 35.45 5.89 -16.32
CA ARG A 4 36.19 7.16 -16.17
C ARG A 4 35.88 7.74 -14.79
N ILE A 5 36.90 7.96 -13.97
CA ILE A 5 36.77 8.64 -12.68
C ILE A 5 36.90 10.14 -12.94
N ILE A 6 35.83 10.88 -12.69
CA ILE A 6 35.78 12.34 -12.88
C ILE A 6 36.06 12.99 -11.50
N PRO A 7 36.96 14.00 -11.43
CA PRO A 7 37.21 14.76 -10.20
C PRO A 7 35.93 15.41 -9.68
N GLN A 8 35.76 15.47 -8.35
CA GLN A 8 34.53 15.99 -7.75
C GLN A 8 34.22 17.44 -8.11
N ASP A 9 35.25 18.22 -8.44
CA ASP A 9 35.12 19.63 -8.78
C ASP A 9 34.39 19.85 -10.13
N GLU A 10 34.48 18.89 -11.06
CA GLU A 10 33.78 18.93 -12.36
C GLU A 10 32.30 18.51 -12.26
N LEU A 11 31.90 17.87 -11.14
CA LEU A 11 30.51 17.49 -10.87
C LEU A 11 29.64 18.67 -10.42
N GLY A 12 30.25 19.82 -10.10
CA GLY A 12 29.56 20.99 -9.54
C GLY A 12 28.73 21.81 -10.54
N SER A 13 28.89 21.59 -11.86
CA SER A 13 28.26 22.42 -12.90
C SER A 13 27.20 21.70 -13.73
N SER A 14 27.05 20.37 -13.61
CA SER A 14 25.89 19.65 -14.15
C SER A 14 24.77 19.65 -13.11
N GLU A 15 24.02 20.75 -13.09
CA GLU A 15 22.61 20.82 -12.72
C GLU A 15 22.20 19.98 -11.48
N LYS A 16 22.31 20.60 -10.31
CA LYS A 16 21.68 20.23 -9.03
C LYS A 16 20.16 20.06 -9.19
N ARG A 17 19.71 18.99 -9.85
CA ARG A 17 18.30 18.63 -9.95
C ARG A 17 17.96 17.71 -8.80
N THR A 18 17.31 18.29 -7.79
CA THR A 18 16.37 17.62 -6.85
C THR A 18 16.88 16.59 -5.83
N ALA A 19 18.17 16.26 -5.79
CA ALA A 19 18.70 15.27 -4.82
C ALA A 19 19.22 15.88 -3.49
N ASP A 20 19.32 17.21 -3.39
CA ASP A 20 19.99 17.89 -2.26
C ASP A 20 19.18 17.90 -0.94
N TYR A 21 17.89 17.55 -0.97
CA TYR A 21 17.06 17.48 0.25
C TYR A 21 15.98 16.39 0.14
N ILE A 22 16.36 15.14 0.39
CA ILE A 22 15.40 14.05 0.61
C ILE A 22 15.04 14.05 2.10
N PRO A 23 13.78 14.33 2.48
CA PRO A 23 13.39 14.29 3.88
C PRO A 23 13.61 12.86 4.41
N PRO A 24 14.10 12.70 5.65
CA PRO A 24 14.44 11.39 6.22
C PRO A 24 13.24 10.44 6.33
N LEU A 25 12.01 10.95 6.20
CA LEU A 25 10.78 10.17 6.19
C LEU A 25 9.89 10.59 5.02
N LEU A 26 9.55 9.62 4.18
CA LEU A 26 8.58 9.78 3.10
C LEU A 26 7.24 9.17 3.53
N PHE A 27 6.28 10.03 3.85
CA PHE A 27 4.93 9.58 4.16
C PHE A 27 4.15 9.27 2.86
N PRO A 28 3.50 8.11 2.76
CA PRO A 28 2.67 7.81 1.61
C PRO A 28 1.47 8.75 1.52
N ARG A 29 1.13 9.20 0.31
CA ARG A 29 -0.08 10.00 0.07
C ARG A 29 -1.29 9.08 -0.09
N LEU A 30 -2.06 8.92 0.99
CA LEU A 30 -3.20 7.99 1.05
C LEU A 30 -4.24 8.22 -0.05
N LYS A 31 -4.51 9.48 -0.42
CA LYS A 31 -5.55 9.86 -1.41
C LYS A 31 -5.45 9.19 -2.78
N ASN A 32 -4.26 8.76 -3.19
CA ASN A 32 -4.02 8.17 -4.51
C ASN A 32 -3.05 6.97 -4.41
N LEU A 33 -3.00 6.32 -3.26
CA LEU A 33 -1.99 5.28 -3.00
C LEU A 33 -2.35 3.99 -3.73
N TYR A 34 -3.57 3.49 -3.51
CA TYR A 34 -3.98 2.23 -4.08
C TYR A 34 -4.42 2.39 -5.54
N ASN A 35 -4.96 3.56 -5.91
CA ASN A 35 -5.26 3.85 -7.31
C ASN A 35 -4.00 3.82 -8.20
N ARG A 36 -2.93 4.54 -7.83
CA ARG A 36 -1.66 4.50 -8.58
C ARG A 36 -1.04 3.11 -8.61
N ARG A 37 -1.20 2.34 -7.53
CA ARG A 37 -0.75 0.95 -7.48
C ARG A 37 -1.50 0.07 -8.48
N ALA A 38 -2.82 0.22 -8.57
CA ALA A 38 -3.64 -0.52 -9.52
C ALA A 38 -3.28 -0.19 -10.98
N GLU A 39 -3.12 1.10 -11.30
CA GLU A 39 -2.66 1.54 -12.63
C GLU A 39 -1.31 0.94 -12.99
N ARG A 40 -0.32 1.05 -12.09
CA ARG A 40 1.01 0.52 -12.35
C ARG A 40 1.01 -1.00 -12.54
N LEU A 41 0.19 -1.72 -11.79
CA LEU A 41 0.05 -3.17 -11.94
C LEU A 41 -0.56 -3.56 -13.29
N ARG A 42 -1.51 -2.77 -13.82
CA ARG A 42 -2.07 -2.97 -15.16
C ARG A 42 -1.04 -2.72 -16.26
N GLU A 43 -0.27 -1.63 -16.16
CA GLU A 43 0.84 -1.35 -17.09
C GLU A 43 1.86 -2.50 -17.13
N LEU A 44 2.24 -3.01 -15.95
CA LEU A 44 3.18 -4.12 -15.85
C LEU A 44 2.61 -5.43 -16.39
N ALA A 45 1.29 -5.60 -16.33
CA ALA A 45 0.62 -6.80 -16.81
C ALA A 45 0.60 -6.94 -18.34
N GLU A 46 0.74 -5.83 -19.08
CA GLU A 46 0.70 -5.85 -20.56
C GLU A 46 1.88 -6.60 -21.18
N ASN A 47 3.05 -6.58 -20.53
CA ASN A 47 4.30 -7.10 -21.09
C ASN A 47 4.91 -8.21 -20.23
N ASN A 48 4.10 -8.94 -19.45
CA ASN A 48 4.59 -9.94 -18.50
C ASN A 48 3.85 -11.27 -18.60
N PRO A 49 4.54 -12.43 -18.57
CA PRO A 49 3.90 -13.75 -18.57
C PRO A 49 3.01 -13.98 -17.33
N LEU A 50 3.18 -13.21 -16.26
CA LEU A 50 2.32 -13.22 -15.08
C LEU A 50 1.19 -12.17 -15.15
N GLY A 51 0.83 -11.74 -16.36
CA GLY A 51 -0.14 -10.68 -16.60
C GLY A 51 -1.48 -10.90 -15.89
N ASP A 52 -2.00 -12.13 -15.89
CA ASP A 52 -3.27 -12.44 -15.22
C ASP A 52 -3.20 -12.27 -13.70
N PHE A 53 -2.09 -12.69 -13.09
CA PHE A 53 -1.86 -12.47 -11.66
C PHE A 53 -1.74 -10.97 -11.35
N LEU A 54 -1.03 -10.22 -12.19
CA LEU A 54 -0.88 -8.76 -12.02
C LEU A 54 -2.21 -8.02 -12.19
N ARG A 55 -3.05 -8.45 -13.14
CA ARG A 55 -4.43 -7.93 -13.31
C ARG A 55 -5.29 -8.25 -12.09
N PHE A 56 -5.20 -9.45 -11.53
CA PHE A 56 -5.87 -9.80 -10.29
C PHE A 56 -5.38 -8.92 -9.11
N ALA A 57 -4.07 -8.77 -8.95
CA ALA A 57 -3.51 -7.91 -7.91
C ALA A 57 -3.94 -6.44 -8.07
N ALA A 58 -4.09 -5.96 -9.32
CA ALA A 58 -4.63 -4.64 -9.61
C ALA A 58 -6.09 -4.48 -9.17
N LEU A 59 -6.92 -5.53 -9.32
CA LEU A 59 -8.30 -5.54 -8.82
C LEU A 59 -8.33 -5.45 -7.29
N VAL A 60 -7.48 -6.21 -6.61
CA VAL A 60 -7.37 -6.14 -5.14
C VAL A 60 -6.96 -4.74 -4.69
N ALA A 61 -5.95 -4.14 -5.33
CA ALA A 61 -5.54 -2.76 -5.03
C ALA A 61 -6.67 -1.76 -5.27
N HIS A 62 -7.43 -1.91 -6.35
CA HIS A 62 -8.59 -1.04 -6.59
C HIS A 62 -9.66 -1.19 -5.51
N ALA A 63 -9.97 -2.42 -5.07
CA ALA A 63 -10.88 -2.65 -3.96
C ALA A 63 -10.38 -2.02 -2.64
N GLN A 64 -9.06 -2.01 -2.39
CA GLN A 64 -8.47 -1.32 -1.24
C GLN A 64 -8.68 0.19 -1.30
N GLU A 65 -8.63 0.81 -2.48
CA GLU A 65 -8.93 2.24 -2.65
C GLU A 65 -10.39 2.54 -2.28
N VAL A 66 -11.33 1.73 -2.76
CA VAL A 66 -12.76 1.88 -2.46
C VAL A 66 -13.01 1.73 -0.96
N VAL A 67 -12.45 0.69 -0.34
CA VAL A 67 -12.58 0.46 1.10
C VAL A 67 -11.95 1.59 1.91
N LEU A 68 -10.82 2.15 1.48
CA LEU A 68 -10.18 3.29 2.15
C LEU A 68 -11.04 4.55 2.10
N TYR A 69 -11.78 4.76 1.01
CA TYR A 69 -12.72 5.87 0.87
C TYR A 69 -13.91 5.71 1.81
N ASP A 70 -14.55 4.53 1.81
CA ASP A 70 -15.72 4.24 2.65
C ASP A 70 -15.37 4.13 4.14
N HIS A 71 -14.16 3.67 4.44
CA HIS A 71 -13.66 3.41 5.78
C HIS A 71 -12.25 4.01 5.94
N PRO A 72 -12.14 5.32 6.20
CA PRO A 72 -10.83 5.95 6.38
C PRO A 72 -10.08 5.33 7.55
N LEU A 73 -8.75 5.21 7.41
CA LEU A 73 -7.89 4.64 8.44
C LEU A 73 -7.89 5.55 9.68
N GLN A 74 -8.74 5.23 10.64
CA GLN A 74 -8.70 5.80 11.98
C GLN A 74 -7.81 4.92 12.85
N MET A 75 -6.58 5.37 13.09
CA MET A 75 -5.68 4.67 14.00
C MET A 75 -4.88 5.67 14.82
N ASP A 76 -5.22 5.80 16.10
CA ASP A 76 -4.42 6.56 17.05
C ASP A 76 -3.19 5.74 17.46
N LEU A 77 -2.07 6.02 16.79
CA LEU A 77 -0.79 5.38 17.06
C LEU A 77 0.03 6.12 18.11
N THR A 78 -0.49 7.17 18.75
CA THR A 78 0.30 8.03 19.65
C THR A 78 0.92 7.23 20.79
N ALA A 79 0.13 6.39 21.45
CA ALA A 79 0.62 5.54 22.54
C ALA A 79 1.62 4.47 22.06
N ALA A 80 1.42 3.91 20.85
CA ALA A 80 2.33 2.95 20.25
C ALA A 80 3.67 3.59 19.87
N HIS A 81 3.64 4.79 19.28
CA HIS A 81 4.82 5.59 18.96
C HIS A 81 5.63 5.91 20.21
N GLN A 82 5.01 6.40 21.27
CA GLN A 82 5.70 6.73 22.53
C GLN A 82 6.39 5.50 23.13
N ARG A 83 5.70 4.34 23.13
CA ARG A 83 6.27 3.08 23.65
C ARG A 83 7.46 2.62 22.82
N SER A 84 7.34 2.66 21.50
CA SER A 84 8.39 2.21 20.59
C SER A 84 9.60 3.16 20.56
N GLN A 85 9.40 4.47 20.73
CA GLN A 85 10.50 5.44 20.89
C GLN A 85 11.34 5.13 22.13
N ARG A 86 10.71 4.81 23.28
CA ARG A 86 11.42 4.44 24.52
C ARG A 86 12.18 3.13 24.39
N ALA A 87 11.63 2.18 23.63
CA ALA A 87 12.21 0.85 23.44
C ALA A 87 13.21 0.75 22.27
N GLY A 88 13.35 1.80 21.45
CA GLY A 88 14.15 1.77 20.21
C GLY A 88 13.60 0.83 19.14
N GLN A 89 12.28 0.58 19.14
CA GLN A 89 11.62 -0.38 18.25
C GLN A 89 10.72 0.31 17.22
N ALA A 90 10.21 -0.44 16.23
CA ALA A 90 9.22 0.08 15.30
C ALA A 90 7.87 0.30 16.00
N ALA A 91 7.23 1.46 15.78
CA ALA A 91 5.91 1.79 16.32
C ALA A 91 4.80 0.89 15.78
N ALA A 92 4.86 0.57 14.49
CA ALA A 92 3.97 -0.36 13.81
C ALA A 92 4.62 -1.75 13.63
N GLY A 93 5.38 -2.21 14.64
CA GLY A 93 5.96 -3.55 14.60
C GLY A 93 4.86 -4.62 14.51
N HIS A 94 4.90 -5.46 13.47
CA HIS A 94 4.00 -6.59 13.32
C HIS A 94 4.32 -7.62 14.42
N SER A 95 3.62 -7.59 15.55
CA SER A 95 3.61 -8.76 16.42
C SER A 95 2.84 -9.86 15.68
N ARG A 96 3.44 -11.06 15.56
CA ARG A 96 2.82 -12.25 14.94
C ARG A 96 1.32 -12.47 15.27
N PRO A 97 0.79 -12.16 16.47
CA PRO A 97 -0.65 -12.31 16.73
C PRO A 97 -1.55 -11.24 16.07
N ALA A 98 -1.07 -10.00 15.86
CA ALA A 98 -1.90 -8.92 15.32
C ALA A 98 -2.26 -9.12 13.83
N ALA A 99 -1.30 -9.62 13.03
CA ALA A 99 -1.54 -9.97 11.63
C ALA A 99 -2.59 -11.08 11.49
N ARG A 100 -2.60 -12.04 12.44
CA ARG A 100 -3.56 -13.15 12.47
C ARG A 100 -4.97 -12.67 12.82
N GLN A 101 -5.11 -11.71 13.73
CA GLN A 101 -6.40 -11.08 14.03
C GLN A 101 -6.93 -10.20 12.89
N ALA A 102 -6.06 -9.46 12.20
CA ALA A 102 -6.47 -8.65 11.06
C ALA A 102 -7.00 -9.51 9.90
N LEU A 103 -6.33 -10.64 9.61
CA LEU A 103 -6.79 -11.63 8.65
C LEU A 103 -8.16 -12.24 9.05
N ALA A 104 -8.35 -12.57 10.33
CA ALA A 104 -9.63 -13.10 10.81
C ALA A 104 -10.77 -12.08 10.67
N LYS A 105 -10.52 -10.79 10.94
CA LYS A 105 -11.52 -9.72 10.74
C LYS A 105 -11.85 -9.49 9.27
N ALA A 106 -10.86 -9.55 8.38
CA ALA A 106 -11.07 -9.40 6.94
C ALA A 106 -11.90 -10.55 6.36
N ALA A 107 -11.68 -11.79 6.82
CA ALA A 107 -12.50 -12.94 6.45
C ALA A 107 -13.97 -12.74 6.87
N ALA A 108 -14.21 -12.34 8.12
CA ALA A 108 -15.56 -12.06 8.61
C ALA A 108 -16.29 -10.96 7.80
N PHE A 109 -15.58 -9.95 7.31
CA PHE A 109 -16.16 -8.90 6.47
C PHE A 109 -16.52 -9.39 5.07
N ALA A 110 -15.75 -10.33 4.52
CA ALA A 110 -16.07 -10.98 3.25
C ALA A 110 -17.32 -11.88 3.39
N ASP A 111 -17.43 -12.60 4.50
CA ASP A 111 -18.58 -13.47 4.80
C ASP A 111 -19.87 -12.66 4.97
N CYS A 112 -19.86 -11.55 5.74
CA CYS A 112 -21.03 -10.66 5.87
C CYS A 112 -21.50 -10.09 4.52
N ARG A 113 -20.58 -9.83 3.58
CA ARG A 113 -20.94 -9.30 2.25
C ARG A 113 -21.51 -10.38 1.32
N ALA A 114 -21.08 -11.63 1.48
CA ALA A 114 -21.65 -12.77 0.77
C ALA A 114 -23.09 -13.05 1.23
N GLU A 115 -23.36 -12.99 2.53
CA GLU A 115 -24.71 -13.16 3.09
C GLU A 115 -25.66 -12.03 2.66
N ALA A 116 -25.19 -10.78 2.62
CA ALA A 116 -25.97 -9.64 2.12
C ALA A 116 -26.21 -9.67 0.59
N GLY A 117 -25.42 -10.46 -0.16
CA GLY A 117 -25.63 -10.72 -1.58
C GLY A 117 -26.68 -11.80 -1.83
N ASP A 118 -26.73 -12.81 -0.97
CA ASP A 118 -27.65 -13.96 -1.06
C ASP A 118 -29.10 -13.57 -0.68
N GLU A 119 -29.30 -12.68 0.30
CA GLU A 119 -30.64 -12.17 0.64
C GLU A 119 -31.31 -11.40 -0.51
N ARG A 120 -30.53 -10.71 -1.35
CA ARG A 120 -31.08 -10.01 -2.54
C ARG A 120 -31.50 -10.96 -3.66
N HIS A 121 -30.94 -12.17 -3.73
CA HIS A 121 -31.38 -13.19 -4.68
C HIS A 121 -32.62 -13.93 -4.17
N ARG A 122 -32.76 -14.10 -2.85
CA ARG A 122 -33.93 -14.74 -2.21
C ARG A 122 -35.18 -13.86 -2.18
N ALA A 123 -35.04 -12.55 -2.09
CA ALA A 123 -36.18 -11.61 -2.07
C ALA A 123 -36.77 -11.27 -3.46
N GLY A 124 -36.19 -11.78 -4.55
CA GLY A 124 -36.62 -11.52 -5.94
C GLY A 124 -37.29 -12.69 -6.66
N GLY A 125 -37.55 -13.82 -5.98
CA GLY A 125 -38.21 -14.98 -6.56
C GLY A 125 -39.69 -15.04 -6.18
N HIS A 126 -40.54 -14.69 -7.16
CA HIS A 126 -41.99 -14.92 -7.31
C HIS A 126 -42.84 -15.32 -6.10
#